data_AF-A0A495AKT5-F1
#
_entry.id   AF-A0A495AKT5-F1
#
_cell.length_a   1.000
_cell.length_b   1.000
_cell.length_c   1.000
_cell.angle_alpha   90.00
_cell.angle_beta   90.00
_cell.angle_gamma   90.00
#
_symmetry.space_group_name_H-M   'P 1'
#
loop_
_entity.id
_entity.type
_entity.pdbx_description
1 polymer ?
#
loop_
_entity_poly.entity_id
_entity_poly.type
_entity_poly.pdbx_seq_one_letter_code
_entity_poly.pdbx_strand_id
1 'polypeptide(L)'
;MPVNDFKAFATGEFANVLSQPEFEALEALGNGFQSGIARSEELNKVWRQASTIASVVASFMATKSGNDVLDNGDVTTLQATLLKALLNNSTSQLDGRYLKAASNLSELTNTATARVNLGLKGAAVQDTGTVAGTVAAGNDARIVNALQRGNNLSDLTDKAAALANLNGVPKTTSVNGHTLSGNVTVTAQDIFNGQAIAIPDAADLNTYTTPGLYYQSANAQAATGKNYPEAQAGSLEIYKHVGFTQVYRIYGNSKSYVRTYYSGVWTAWSRVYDTAFKPTAAEVGALSSGGGRLTGPLEVFHAAPIIQLTETDTGKKFFIVLDGSGFRINEDSTAGNAIFSYAGGSKQLKTIGQFVPGDYANFDAKYQVKGNYTPAGQAYTKTESDSRYASKGTSGTTTTGNFSAYYRHASGQVFMQTIGGIVSSSSSNPDVTVTLPASFPNGILGIGASYYGTGGNDSDSYYTVQPVGKNQLKLNTRNCSGTFSFIVAGY
;
A
#
# COMPACT_ATOMS: atom_id res chain seq x y z
N MET A 1 118.65 -22.10 43.99
CA MET A 1 118.05 -23.05 44.95
C MET A 1 117.95 -22.35 46.27
N PRO A 2 116.86 -22.54 47.02
CA PRO A 2 116.72 -21.91 48.33
C PRO A 2 117.82 -22.37 49.29
N VAL A 3 118.32 -21.46 50.12
CA VAL A 3 119.42 -21.69 51.06
C VAL A 3 118.85 -22.27 52.35
N ASN A 4 119.56 -23.23 52.96
CA ASN A 4 119.28 -23.74 54.31
C ASN A 4 120.52 -23.51 55.18
N ASP A 5 120.47 -22.59 56.13
CA ASP A 5 121.60 -22.28 57.02
C ASP A 5 121.68 -23.20 58.25
N PHE A 6 120.60 -23.91 58.59
CA PHE A 6 120.61 -24.89 59.67
C PHE A 6 121.33 -26.16 59.21
N LYS A 7 122.60 -26.31 59.58
CA LYS A 7 123.46 -27.43 59.17
C LYS A 7 123.51 -28.52 60.23
N ALA A 8 123.54 -29.77 59.76
CA ALA A 8 123.84 -30.90 60.63
C ALA A 8 125.31 -30.83 61.08
N PHE A 9 125.55 -30.94 62.38
CA PHE A 9 126.88 -30.91 63.00
C PHE A 9 127.43 -32.32 63.23
N ALA A 10 128.74 -32.51 63.03
CA ALA A 10 129.46 -33.77 63.31
C ALA A 10 128.87 -35.03 62.65
N THR A 11 128.46 -34.94 61.38
CA THR A 11 127.93 -36.07 60.59
C THR A 11 128.97 -36.85 59.78
N GLY A 12 130.25 -36.45 59.83
CA GLY A 12 131.33 -37.10 59.11
C GLY A 12 131.65 -38.51 59.65
N GLU A 13 132.24 -39.34 58.80
CA GLU A 13 132.58 -40.75 59.10
C GLU A 13 133.49 -40.91 60.33
N PHE A 14 134.36 -39.94 60.61
CA PHE A 14 135.27 -39.91 61.76
C PHE A 14 134.89 -38.85 62.80
N ALA A 15 133.61 -38.50 62.90
CA ALA A 15 133.14 -37.54 63.88
C ALA A 15 133.47 -38.02 65.32
N ASN A 16 134.03 -37.12 66.13
CA ASN A 16 134.28 -37.37 67.54
C ASN A 16 132.95 -37.32 68.32
N VAL A 17 132.19 -38.41 68.29
CA VAL A 17 130.86 -38.55 68.91
C VAL A 17 130.71 -39.95 69.49
N LEU A 18 130.00 -40.07 70.61
CA LEU A 18 129.65 -41.38 71.16
C LEU A 18 128.85 -42.24 70.18
N SER A 19 129.00 -43.57 70.27
CA SER A 19 128.06 -44.49 69.64
C SER A 19 126.64 -44.32 70.19
N GLN A 20 125.63 -44.88 69.52
CA GLN A 20 124.26 -44.75 70.02
C GLN A 20 124.08 -45.45 71.38
N PRO A 21 124.56 -46.70 71.59
CA PRO A 21 124.43 -47.37 72.89
C PRO A 21 125.17 -46.65 74.02
N GLU A 22 126.38 -46.13 73.77
CA GLU A 22 127.15 -45.39 74.79
C GLU A 22 126.46 -44.09 75.21
N PHE A 23 125.83 -43.39 74.27
CA PHE A 23 125.05 -42.19 74.57
C PHE A 23 123.77 -42.50 75.35
N GLU A 24 123.09 -43.59 75.01
CA GLU A 24 121.91 -44.08 75.74
C GLU A 24 122.25 -44.51 77.17
N ALA A 25 123.46 -45.01 77.40
CA ALA A 25 123.96 -45.38 78.72
C ALA A 25 124.52 -44.20 79.53
N LEU A 26 124.72 -43.04 78.92
CA LEU A 26 125.27 -41.85 79.59
C LEU A 26 124.27 -41.30 80.61
N GLU A 27 124.67 -41.18 81.89
CA GLU A 27 123.79 -40.63 82.93
C GLU A 27 123.29 -39.21 82.62
N ALA A 28 124.11 -38.43 81.90
CA ALA A 28 123.76 -37.09 81.45
C ALA A 28 122.63 -37.05 80.40
N LEU A 29 122.26 -38.16 79.76
CA LEU A 29 121.10 -38.19 78.85
C LEU A 29 119.78 -37.91 79.59
N GLY A 30 119.62 -38.47 80.79
CA GLY A 30 118.43 -38.27 81.61
C GLY A 30 118.47 -37.00 82.44
N ASN A 31 119.63 -36.70 83.04
CA ASN A 31 119.75 -35.62 84.03
C ASN A 31 120.40 -34.34 83.49
N GLY A 32 120.91 -34.35 82.26
CA GLY A 32 121.79 -33.31 81.74
C GLY A 32 123.20 -33.37 82.35
N PHE A 33 124.15 -32.68 81.72
CA PHE A 33 125.50 -32.57 82.28
C PHE A 33 125.46 -31.76 83.58
N GLN A 34 125.97 -32.37 84.64
CA GLN A 34 126.10 -31.76 85.97
C GLN A 34 127.44 -31.00 86.09
N SER A 35 127.70 -30.39 87.26
CA SER A 35 128.97 -29.69 87.52
C SER A 35 130.17 -30.62 87.31
N GLY A 36 131.08 -30.24 86.41
CA GLY A 36 132.23 -31.05 86.01
C GLY A 36 132.67 -30.78 84.57
N ILE A 37 133.54 -31.64 84.04
CA ILE A 37 134.04 -31.56 82.65
C ILE A 37 133.24 -32.55 81.80
N ALA A 38 132.46 -32.04 80.83
CA ALA A 38 131.81 -32.86 79.81
C ALA A 38 132.80 -33.21 78.69
N ARG A 39 132.85 -34.48 78.26
CA ARG A 39 133.76 -34.90 77.19
C ARG A 39 133.21 -34.40 75.86
N SER A 40 134.10 -33.99 74.98
CA SER A 40 133.72 -33.42 73.68
C SER A 40 132.88 -34.38 72.83
N GLU A 41 133.12 -35.69 72.91
CA GLU A 41 132.32 -36.71 72.21
C GLU A 41 130.88 -36.85 72.73
N GLU A 42 130.65 -36.53 74.00
CA GLU A 42 129.33 -36.55 74.63
C GLU A 42 128.52 -35.32 74.18
N LEU A 43 129.13 -34.13 74.25
CA LEU A 43 128.53 -32.88 73.78
C LEU A 43 128.26 -32.91 72.27
N ASN A 44 129.24 -33.38 71.48
CA ASN A 44 129.08 -33.48 70.03
C ASN A 44 127.93 -34.42 69.65
N LYS A 45 127.66 -35.47 70.43
CA LYS A 45 126.53 -36.38 70.17
C LYS A 45 125.18 -35.68 70.36
N VAL A 46 125.03 -34.88 71.42
CA VAL A 46 123.83 -34.06 71.66
C VAL A 46 123.64 -33.05 70.53
N TRP A 47 124.69 -32.29 70.20
CA TRP A 47 124.64 -31.31 69.12
C TRP A 47 124.34 -31.95 67.77
N ARG A 48 124.91 -33.12 67.47
CA ARG A 48 124.63 -33.87 66.25
C ARG A 48 123.16 -34.25 66.14
N GLN A 49 122.55 -34.86 67.17
CA GLN A 49 121.14 -35.27 67.10
C GLN A 49 120.21 -34.08 66.89
N ALA A 50 120.40 -32.99 67.63
CA ALA A 50 119.56 -31.79 67.51
C ALA A 50 119.72 -31.08 66.15
N SER A 51 120.97 -30.83 65.74
CA SER A 51 121.27 -30.12 64.48
C SER A 51 120.89 -30.94 63.25
N THR A 52 120.96 -32.28 63.31
CA THR A 52 120.54 -33.15 62.20
C THR A 52 119.04 -33.00 61.94
N ILE A 53 118.19 -33.07 62.97
CA ILE A 53 116.74 -32.89 62.81
C ILE A 53 116.42 -31.47 62.35
N ALA A 54 117.05 -30.45 62.94
CA ALA A 54 116.87 -29.06 62.51
C ALA A 54 117.21 -28.88 61.02
N SER A 55 118.32 -29.48 60.56
CA SER A 55 118.74 -29.41 59.15
C SER A 55 117.77 -30.13 58.20
N VAL A 56 117.20 -31.27 58.61
CA VAL A 56 116.17 -31.99 57.84
C VAL A 56 114.89 -31.15 57.70
N VAL A 57 114.40 -30.60 58.80
CA VAL A 57 113.19 -29.76 58.80
C VAL A 57 113.43 -28.49 57.97
N ALA A 58 114.56 -27.82 58.15
CA ALA A 58 114.93 -26.65 57.38
C ALA A 58 115.11 -26.95 55.88
N SER A 59 115.66 -28.13 55.54
CA SER A 59 115.75 -28.58 54.14
C SER A 59 114.37 -28.83 53.52
N PHE A 60 113.45 -29.44 54.28
CA PHE A 60 112.06 -29.59 53.85
C PHE A 60 111.39 -28.23 53.64
N MET A 61 111.55 -27.31 54.60
CA MET A 61 111.04 -25.95 54.53
C MET A 61 111.55 -25.24 53.27
N ALA A 62 112.87 -25.22 53.06
CA ALA A 62 113.51 -24.58 51.92
C ALA A 62 112.98 -25.14 50.58
N THR A 63 113.00 -26.47 50.45
CA THR A 63 112.61 -27.16 49.22
C THR A 63 111.13 -26.97 48.90
N LYS A 64 110.23 -27.09 49.89
CA LYS A 64 108.78 -27.09 49.64
C LYS A 64 108.18 -25.69 49.61
N SER A 65 108.75 -24.72 50.33
CA SER A 65 108.29 -23.33 50.29
C SER A 65 108.85 -22.55 49.09
N GLY A 66 110.04 -22.94 48.60
CA GLY A 66 110.82 -22.19 47.63
C GLY A 66 111.56 -20.96 48.21
N ASN A 67 111.56 -20.79 49.53
CA ASN A 67 112.19 -19.65 50.23
C ASN A 67 113.45 -20.09 51.00
N ASP A 68 114.36 -19.17 51.25
CA ASP A 68 115.54 -19.42 52.09
C ASP A 68 115.14 -19.63 53.56
N VAL A 69 115.90 -20.46 54.27
CA VAL A 69 115.75 -20.79 55.70
C VAL A 69 117.04 -20.39 56.40
N LEU A 70 117.11 -19.14 56.84
CA LEU A 70 118.32 -18.48 57.37
C LEU A 70 118.42 -18.60 58.89
N ASP A 71 119.64 -18.73 59.42
CA ASP A 71 119.92 -18.76 60.86
C ASP A 71 120.25 -17.36 61.38
N ASN A 72 119.23 -16.48 61.45
CA ASN A 72 119.36 -15.07 61.83
C ASN A 72 118.47 -14.66 63.02
N GLY A 73 117.81 -15.63 63.66
CA GLY A 73 116.88 -15.40 64.78
C GLY A 73 115.46 -14.94 64.40
N ASP A 74 115.12 -14.81 63.12
CA ASP A 74 113.77 -14.44 62.67
C ASP A 74 112.80 -15.63 62.68
N VAL A 75 112.23 -15.88 63.85
CA VAL A 75 111.23 -16.94 64.06
C VAL A 75 109.94 -16.74 63.26
N THR A 76 109.59 -15.50 62.88
CA THR A 76 108.36 -15.19 62.14
C THR A 76 108.50 -15.66 60.69
N THR A 77 109.62 -15.33 60.05
CA THR A 77 109.93 -15.77 58.69
C THR A 77 110.08 -17.29 58.63
N LEU A 78 110.69 -17.91 59.64
CA LEU A 78 110.78 -19.37 59.73
C LEU A 78 109.39 -20.02 59.83
N GLN A 79 108.50 -19.49 60.67
CA GLN A 79 107.14 -20.01 60.80
C GLN A 79 106.34 -19.86 59.48
N ALA A 80 106.40 -18.70 58.84
CA ALA A 80 105.73 -18.47 57.56
C ALA A 80 106.26 -19.40 56.47
N THR A 81 107.57 -19.63 56.45
CA THR A 81 108.22 -20.54 55.51
C THR A 81 107.82 -21.99 55.75
N LEU A 82 107.71 -22.41 57.01
CA LEU A 82 107.19 -23.73 57.36
C LEU A 82 105.72 -23.90 56.94
N LEU A 83 104.87 -22.92 57.21
CA LEU A 83 103.46 -22.97 56.81
C LEU A 83 103.31 -23.08 55.29
N LYS A 84 104.08 -22.29 54.53
CA LYS A 84 104.10 -22.33 53.07
C LYS A 84 104.59 -23.69 52.55
N ALA A 85 105.64 -24.25 53.15
CA ALA A 85 106.16 -25.57 52.82
C ALA A 85 105.11 -26.67 53.05
N LEU A 86 104.42 -26.64 54.19
CA LEU A 86 103.34 -27.58 54.50
C LEU A 86 102.18 -27.45 53.51
N LEU A 87 101.76 -26.23 53.18
CA LEU A 87 100.68 -25.97 52.23
C LEU A 87 101.04 -26.41 50.80
N ASN A 88 102.25 -26.11 50.33
CA ASN A 88 102.71 -26.55 49.00
C ASN A 88 102.87 -28.08 48.92
N ASN A 89 103.33 -28.70 50.01
CA ASN A 89 103.41 -30.15 50.07
C ASN A 89 102.03 -30.80 50.11
N SER A 90 101.04 -30.19 50.79
CA SER A 90 99.67 -30.70 50.78
C SER A 90 99.00 -30.52 49.41
N THR A 91 99.10 -29.35 48.77
CA THR A 91 98.50 -29.11 47.44
C THR A 91 99.07 -30.03 46.36
N SER A 92 100.39 -30.28 46.36
CA SER A 92 101.01 -31.21 45.41
C SER A 92 100.65 -32.68 45.61
N GLN A 93 100.31 -33.09 46.84
CA GLN A 93 99.90 -34.47 47.18
C GLN A 93 98.36 -34.67 47.09
N LEU A 94 97.57 -33.60 47.10
CA LEU A 94 96.10 -33.65 47.05
C LEU A 94 95.54 -33.67 45.62
N ASP A 95 96.32 -33.22 44.63
CA ASP A 95 95.88 -33.03 43.25
C ASP A 95 95.30 -34.30 42.58
N GLY A 96 95.82 -35.48 42.93
CA GLY A 96 95.33 -36.74 42.36
C GLY A 96 94.05 -37.32 42.98
N ARG A 97 93.55 -36.78 44.11
CA ARG A 97 92.44 -37.38 44.88
C ARG A 97 91.11 -36.62 44.79
N TYR A 98 91.14 -35.36 44.37
CA TYR A 98 89.96 -34.49 44.34
C TYR A 98 89.82 -33.80 42.98
N LEU A 99 88.58 -33.57 42.55
CA LEU A 99 88.30 -32.77 41.35
C LEU A 99 88.58 -31.29 41.62
N LYS A 100 89.14 -30.60 40.63
CA LYS A 100 89.36 -29.16 40.62
C LYS A 100 88.22 -28.48 39.87
N ALA A 101 87.54 -27.53 40.54
CA ALA A 101 86.50 -26.73 39.90
C ALA A 101 86.99 -26.03 38.62
N ALA A 102 88.25 -25.56 38.60
CA ALA A 102 88.84 -24.86 37.47
C ALA A 102 89.06 -25.74 36.22
N SER A 103 89.19 -27.06 36.39
CA SER A 103 89.42 -27.99 35.28
C SER A 103 88.14 -28.45 34.59
N ASN A 104 86.97 -28.01 35.07
CA ASN A 104 85.66 -28.30 34.50
C ASN A 104 85.46 -29.79 34.13
N LEU A 105 85.82 -30.68 35.06
CA LEU A 105 85.72 -32.15 34.94
C LEU A 105 86.63 -32.80 33.89
N SER A 106 87.56 -32.07 33.26
CA SER A 106 88.50 -32.64 32.28
C SER A 106 89.45 -33.70 32.87
N GLU A 107 89.70 -33.65 34.18
CA GLU A 107 90.53 -34.64 34.89
C GLU A 107 89.78 -35.91 35.29
N LEU A 108 88.51 -36.04 34.91
CA LEU A 108 87.75 -37.24 35.15
C LEU A 108 88.28 -38.40 34.27
N THR A 109 88.95 -39.34 34.91
CA THR A 109 89.61 -40.48 34.25
C THR A 109 88.64 -41.45 33.58
N ASN A 110 87.41 -41.55 34.05
CA ASN A 110 86.36 -42.38 33.45
C ASN A 110 85.07 -41.57 33.26
N THR A 111 84.97 -40.90 32.12
CA THR A 111 83.79 -40.11 31.75
C THR A 111 82.53 -40.97 31.66
N ALA A 112 82.62 -42.24 31.26
CA ALA A 112 81.47 -43.13 31.13
C ALA A 112 80.83 -43.42 32.50
N THR A 113 81.62 -43.80 33.50
CA THR A 113 81.11 -44.07 34.86
C THR A 113 80.52 -42.83 35.52
N ALA A 114 81.12 -41.64 35.35
CA ALA A 114 80.53 -40.44 35.93
C ALA A 114 79.18 -40.09 35.30
N ARG A 115 79.01 -40.25 33.98
CA ARG A 115 77.70 -40.07 33.34
C ARG A 115 76.65 -41.01 33.93
N VAL A 116 77.03 -42.26 34.23
CA VAL A 116 76.16 -43.23 34.92
C VAL A 116 75.79 -42.77 36.33
N ASN A 117 76.76 -42.33 37.13
CA ASN A 117 76.53 -41.87 38.50
C ASN A 117 75.66 -40.60 38.57
N LEU A 118 75.79 -39.71 37.58
CA LEU A 118 74.93 -38.53 37.43
C LEU A 118 73.51 -38.88 36.94
N GLY A 119 73.24 -40.14 36.59
CA GLY A 119 71.94 -40.58 36.11
C GLY A 119 71.61 -40.13 34.69
N LEU A 120 72.60 -39.67 33.91
CA LEU A 120 72.39 -39.25 32.53
C LEU A 120 71.89 -40.44 31.70
N LYS A 121 70.78 -40.22 30.99
CA LYS A 121 70.15 -41.22 30.12
C LYS A 121 70.57 -41.02 28.66
N GLY A 122 70.22 -41.96 27.79
CA GLY A 122 70.72 -42.05 26.42
C GLY A 122 70.68 -40.74 25.62
N ALA A 123 69.59 -39.96 25.71
CA ALA A 123 69.46 -38.69 24.98
C ALA A 123 70.52 -37.64 25.36
N ALA A 124 70.99 -37.64 26.61
CA ALA A 124 72.01 -36.69 27.09
C ALA A 124 73.44 -37.05 26.66
N VAL A 125 73.63 -38.22 26.05
CA VAL A 125 74.93 -38.75 25.61
C VAL A 125 75.05 -38.79 24.09
N GLN A 126 73.95 -38.55 23.37
CA GLN A 126 73.90 -38.55 21.92
C GLN A 126 73.85 -37.12 21.38
N ASP A 127 74.44 -36.90 20.21
CA ASP A 127 74.28 -35.63 19.50
C ASP A 127 72.83 -35.39 19.09
N THR A 128 72.49 -34.14 18.76
CA THR A 128 71.21 -33.79 18.11
C THR A 128 71.42 -33.67 16.61
N GLY A 129 70.54 -34.26 15.80
CA GLY A 129 70.72 -34.26 14.35
C GLY A 129 69.73 -35.13 13.61
N THR A 130 69.98 -35.35 12.32
CA THR A 130 69.09 -36.07 11.40
C THR A 130 69.54 -37.49 11.04
N VAL A 131 70.58 -38.02 11.70
CA VAL A 131 71.19 -39.33 11.38
C VAL A 131 70.88 -40.38 12.46
N ALA A 132 70.89 -41.66 12.10
CA ALA A 132 70.68 -42.75 13.06
C ALA A 132 71.72 -42.69 14.20
N GLY A 133 71.28 -42.92 15.43
CA GLY A 133 72.12 -42.80 16.62
C GLY A 133 72.10 -41.43 17.30
N THR A 134 71.53 -40.38 16.68
CA THR A 134 71.33 -39.06 17.33
C THR A 134 69.92 -38.91 17.90
N VAL A 135 69.74 -37.96 18.81
CA VAL A 135 68.42 -37.39 19.15
C VAL A 135 67.87 -36.69 17.91
N ALA A 136 66.62 -36.98 17.54
CA ALA A 136 66.00 -36.47 16.32
C ALA A 136 65.76 -34.96 16.41
N ALA A 137 66.31 -34.20 15.45
CA ALA A 137 66.03 -32.78 15.29
C ALA A 137 64.62 -32.56 14.70
N GLY A 138 64.05 -31.35 14.84
CA GLY A 138 62.68 -31.07 14.37
C GLY A 138 62.44 -31.25 12.86
N ASN A 139 63.51 -31.27 12.06
CA ASN A 139 63.51 -31.52 10.62
C ASN A 139 63.96 -32.96 10.25
N ASP A 140 64.00 -33.87 11.22
CA ASP A 140 64.43 -35.25 11.03
C ASP A 140 63.29 -36.11 10.46
N ALA A 141 63.57 -36.80 9.35
CA ALA A 141 62.62 -37.67 8.68
C ALA A 141 62.21 -38.91 9.51
N ARG A 142 62.95 -39.25 10.57
CA ARG A 142 62.59 -40.31 11.53
C ARG A 142 61.36 -39.94 12.37
N ILE A 143 61.00 -38.65 12.45
CA ILE A 143 59.76 -38.22 13.11
C ILE A 143 58.59 -38.56 12.19
N VAL A 144 58.04 -39.76 12.38
CA VAL A 144 56.86 -40.23 11.65
C VAL A 144 55.61 -39.42 12.03
N ASN A 145 54.72 -39.20 11.06
CA ASN A 145 53.46 -38.47 11.20
C ASN A 145 53.56 -36.99 11.63
N ALA A 146 54.75 -36.41 11.63
CA ALA A 146 54.91 -34.96 11.78
C ALA A 146 54.82 -34.26 10.43
N LEU A 147 54.03 -33.19 10.37
CA LEU A 147 53.97 -32.31 9.22
C LEU A 147 55.27 -31.50 9.11
N GLN A 148 55.93 -31.60 7.96
CA GLN A 148 57.15 -30.87 7.69
C GLN A 148 56.81 -29.52 7.09
N ARG A 149 57.31 -28.43 7.69
CA ARG A 149 57.08 -27.06 7.21
C ARG A 149 57.38 -26.90 5.72
N GLY A 150 58.48 -27.50 5.25
CA GLY A 150 58.91 -27.41 3.85
C GLY A 150 57.98 -28.08 2.85
N ASN A 151 57.12 -29.02 3.30
CA ASN A 151 56.20 -29.75 2.43
C ASN A 151 54.90 -28.99 2.19
N ASN A 152 54.65 -27.86 2.86
CA ASN A 152 53.47 -27.02 2.66
C ASN A 152 52.15 -27.84 2.62
N LEU A 153 51.97 -28.74 3.60
CA LEU A 153 50.80 -29.62 3.73
C LEU A 153 50.64 -30.69 2.63
N SER A 154 51.61 -30.82 1.71
CA SER A 154 51.59 -31.86 0.68
C SER A 154 51.70 -33.27 1.26
N ASP A 155 52.26 -33.38 2.47
CA ASP A 155 52.46 -34.55 3.31
C ASP A 155 51.23 -34.92 4.17
N LEU A 156 50.13 -34.18 4.08
CA LEU A 156 48.84 -34.64 4.59
C LEU A 156 48.36 -35.87 3.80
N THR A 157 48.18 -36.99 4.51
CA THR A 157 47.67 -38.25 3.94
C THR A 157 46.25 -38.10 3.39
N ASP A 158 45.37 -37.41 4.12
CA ASP A 158 44.02 -37.08 3.70
C ASP A 158 43.79 -35.56 3.81
N LYS A 159 44.06 -34.88 2.69
CA LYS A 159 43.85 -33.43 2.57
C LYS A 159 42.38 -33.04 2.72
N ALA A 160 41.45 -33.91 2.31
CA ALA A 160 40.02 -33.64 2.35
C ALA A 160 39.50 -33.70 3.79
N ALA A 161 39.86 -34.74 4.54
CA ALA A 161 39.52 -34.85 5.96
C ALA A 161 40.18 -33.74 6.79
N ALA A 162 41.45 -33.40 6.52
CA ALA A 162 42.12 -32.30 7.18
C ALA A 162 41.41 -30.96 6.95
N LEU A 163 40.96 -30.70 5.72
CA LEU A 163 40.18 -29.51 5.39
C LEU A 163 38.81 -29.51 6.07
N ALA A 164 38.12 -30.64 6.09
CA ALA A 164 36.82 -30.80 6.74
C ALA A 164 36.88 -30.52 8.26
N ASN A 165 37.93 -31.02 8.94
CA ASN A 165 38.14 -30.76 10.37
C ASN A 165 38.39 -29.27 10.69
N LEU A 166 38.84 -28.49 9.71
CA LEU A 166 39.01 -27.04 9.82
C LEU A 166 37.76 -26.26 9.39
N ASN A 167 36.63 -26.94 9.11
CA ASN A 167 35.45 -26.36 8.47
C ASN A 167 35.77 -25.66 7.14
N GLY A 168 36.83 -26.10 6.47
CA GLY A 168 37.21 -25.58 5.17
C GLY A 168 36.26 -26.08 4.10
N VAL A 169 35.84 -25.19 3.20
CA VAL A 169 35.08 -25.56 2.02
C VAL A 169 36.06 -26.13 1.00
N PRO A 170 35.90 -27.39 0.55
CA PRO A 170 36.68 -27.93 -0.54
C PRO A 170 36.63 -26.94 -1.70
N LYS A 171 37.77 -26.67 -2.32
CA LYS A 171 37.80 -25.97 -3.61
C LYS A 171 37.25 -26.92 -4.68
N THR A 172 35.98 -27.33 -4.58
CA THR A 172 35.19 -27.67 -5.74
C THR A 172 35.11 -26.36 -6.49
N THR A 173 35.88 -26.27 -7.56
CA THR A 173 36.16 -25.02 -8.23
C THR A 173 34.90 -24.47 -8.90
N SER A 174 33.66 -24.67 -8.46
CA SER A 174 32.51 -24.17 -9.23
C SER A 174 31.30 -23.72 -8.41
N VAL A 175 30.71 -22.61 -8.83
CA VAL A 175 29.32 -22.23 -8.51
C VAL A 175 28.46 -22.61 -9.69
N ASN A 176 27.41 -23.41 -9.48
CA ASN A 176 26.51 -23.88 -10.54
C ASN A 176 27.25 -24.51 -11.76
N GLY A 177 28.37 -25.21 -11.53
CA GLY A 177 29.15 -25.87 -12.58
C GLY A 177 30.18 -24.98 -13.31
N HIS A 178 30.31 -23.70 -12.97
CA HIS A 178 31.30 -22.79 -13.57
C HIS A 178 32.56 -22.63 -12.75
N THR A 179 33.74 -22.82 -13.38
CA THR A 179 35.03 -22.80 -12.69
C THR A 179 35.36 -21.44 -12.02
N LEU A 180 35.61 -21.41 -10.71
CA LEU A 180 36.08 -20.28 -9.91
C LEU A 180 37.61 -20.17 -10.02
N SER A 181 38.09 -19.14 -10.71
CA SER A 181 39.51 -18.77 -10.76
C SER A 181 39.95 -17.84 -9.60
N GLY A 182 39.01 -17.31 -8.83
CA GLY A 182 39.24 -16.42 -7.69
C GLY A 182 37.95 -16.08 -6.93
N ASN A 183 38.00 -15.06 -6.07
CA ASN A 183 36.80 -14.52 -5.42
C ASN A 183 35.84 -13.95 -6.48
N VAL A 184 34.57 -14.32 -6.41
CA VAL A 184 33.54 -13.86 -7.35
C VAL A 184 32.51 -13.05 -6.58
N THR A 185 32.35 -11.78 -6.97
CA THR A 185 31.23 -10.95 -6.53
C THR A 185 30.13 -11.08 -7.58
N VAL A 186 28.95 -11.59 -7.18
CA VAL A 186 27.78 -11.62 -8.06
C VAL A 186 27.01 -10.32 -7.89
N THR A 187 26.86 -9.57 -8.97
CA THR A 187 26.10 -8.33 -9.05
C THR A 187 24.79 -8.54 -9.81
N ALA A 188 23.88 -7.57 -9.72
CA ALA A 188 22.69 -7.57 -10.56
C ALA A 188 23.04 -7.58 -12.07
N GLN A 189 24.15 -6.96 -12.49
CA GLN A 189 24.56 -6.94 -13.89
C GLN A 189 24.98 -8.31 -14.40
N ASP A 190 25.58 -9.15 -13.55
CA ASP A 190 25.94 -10.52 -13.93
C ASP A 190 24.69 -11.35 -14.28
N ILE A 191 23.56 -11.07 -13.62
CA ILE A 191 22.30 -11.77 -13.81
C ILE A 191 21.47 -11.15 -14.96
N PHE A 192 21.33 -9.82 -15.00
CA PHE A 192 20.41 -9.14 -15.93
C PHE A 192 21.05 -8.76 -17.27
N ASN A 193 22.36 -8.47 -17.31
CA ASN A 193 23.07 -8.07 -18.53
C ASN A 193 23.96 -9.18 -19.07
N GLY A 194 24.67 -9.91 -18.20
CA GLY A 194 25.61 -10.96 -18.59
C GLY A 194 24.98 -12.31 -18.92
N GLN A 195 23.80 -12.62 -18.37
CA GLN A 195 23.17 -13.94 -18.46
C GLN A 195 21.86 -14.00 -19.25
N ALA A 196 21.34 -12.86 -19.75
CA ALA A 196 20.16 -12.89 -20.62
C ALA A 196 20.47 -13.64 -21.92
N ILE A 197 19.61 -14.57 -22.32
CA ILE A 197 19.87 -15.47 -23.45
C ILE A 197 19.26 -14.90 -24.73
N ALA A 198 20.08 -14.73 -25.77
CA ALA A 198 19.61 -14.31 -27.09
C ALA A 198 18.70 -15.38 -27.72
N ILE A 199 17.54 -14.96 -28.21
CA ILE A 199 16.64 -15.79 -29.00
C ILE A 199 17.10 -15.73 -30.47
N PRO A 200 17.46 -16.86 -31.11
CA PRO A 200 17.95 -16.87 -32.48
C PRO A 200 16.82 -16.59 -33.49
N ASP A 201 17.20 -16.48 -34.77
CA ASP A 201 16.26 -16.33 -35.88
C ASP A 201 15.27 -17.50 -35.97
N ALA A 202 14.04 -17.20 -36.42
CA ALA A 202 12.95 -18.15 -36.64
C ALA A 202 12.62 -19.07 -35.42
N ALA A 203 12.95 -18.64 -34.21
CA ALA A 203 12.69 -19.39 -32.99
C ALA A 203 11.18 -19.50 -32.70
N ASP A 204 10.77 -20.60 -32.07
CA ASP A 204 9.42 -20.78 -31.56
C ASP A 204 9.38 -20.51 -30.06
N LEU A 205 8.65 -19.47 -29.63
CA LEU A 205 8.56 -19.14 -28.20
C LEU A 205 7.92 -20.25 -27.35
N ASN A 206 7.24 -21.24 -27.95
CA ASN A 206 6.73 -22.40 -27.22
C ASN A 206 7.84 -23.36 -26.75
N THR A 207 9.05 -23.33 -27.33
CA THR A 207 10.17 -24.17 -26.89
C THR A 207 10.91 -23.57 -25.70
N TYR A 208 10.64 -22.32 -25.36
CA TYR A 208 11.22 -21.62 -24.22
C TYR A 208 10.40 -21.90 -22.96
N THR A 209 10.73 -22.99 -22.27
CA THR A 209 10.00 -23.46 -21.09
C THR A 209 10.79 -23.30 -19.78
N THR A 210 12.08 -22.97 -19.87
CA THR A 210 12.96 -22.82 -18.72
C THR A 210 12.83 -21.42 -18.14
N PRO A 211 12.54 -21.26 -16.83
CA PRO A 211 12.52 -19.97 -16.17
C PRO A 211 13.82 -19.20 -16.39
N GLY A 212 13.71 -17.93 -16.73
CA GLY A 212 14.87 -17.13 -17.11
C GLY A 212 14.51 -15.86 -17.87
N LEU A 213 15.57 -15.16 -18.29
CA LEU A 213 15.49 -13.93 -19.06
C LEU A 213 16.08 -14.19 -20.44
N TYR A 214 15.31 -13.84 -21.46
CA TYR A 214 15.67 -13.99 -22.85
C TYR A 214 15.40 -12.68 -23.58
N TYR A 215 16.02 -12.49 -24.74
CA TYR A 215 15.76 -11.31 -25.56
C TYR A 215 15.81 -11.65 -27.05
N GLN A 216 14.86 -11.09 -27.81
CA GLN A 216 14.88 -11.08 -29.26
C GLN A 216 15.47 -9.75 -29.72
N SER A 217 16.61 -9.82 -30.42
CA SER A 217 17.41 -8.66 -30.81
C SER A 217 16.89 -7.91 -32.04
N ALA A 218 16.06 -8.54 -32.89
CA ALA A 218 15.64 -7.96 -34.17
C ALA A 218 14.17 -8.22 -34.52
N ASN A 219 13.50 -7.18 -35.04
CA ASN A 219 12.12 -7.30 -35.54
C ASN A 219 12.00 -8.35 -36.65
N ALA A 220 12.99 -8.45 -37.53
CA ALA A 220 13.02 -9.44 -38.61
C ALA A 220 13.01 -10.89 -38.09
N GLN A 221 13.74 -11.16 -37.02
CA GLN A 221 13.82 -12.50 -36.39
C GLN A 221 12.53 -12.83 -35.62
N ALA A 222 11.89 -11.83 -34.98
CA ALA A 222 10.56 -12.00 -34.39
C ALA A 222 9.48 -12.28 -35.45
N ALA A 223 9.58 -11.64 -36.63
CA ALA A 223 8.61 -11.78 -37.72
C ALA A 223 8.62 -13.16 -38.38
N THR A 224 9.79 -13.81 -38.46
CA THR A 224 9.96 -15.19 -38.94
C THR A 224 9.75 -16.24 -37.86
N GLY A 225 9.82 -15.84 -36.59
CA GLY A 225 9.58 -16.68 -35.43
C GLY A 225 8.12 -17.11 -35.25
N LYS A 226 7.91 -18.13 -34.40
CA LYS A 226 6.58 -18.67 -34.08
C LYS A 226 6.17 -18.31 -32.66
N ASN A 227 4.86 -18.16 -32.45
CA ASN A 227 4.25 -17.90 -31.15
C ASN A 227 4.73 -16.60 -30.47
N TYR A 228 5.21 -15.63 -31.24
CA TYR A 228 5.37 -14.25 -30.78
C TYR A 228 4.01 -13.56 -30.68
N PRO A 229 3.77 -12.69 -29.68
CA PRO A 229 2.54 -11.91 -29.60
C PRO A 229 2.48 -10.82 -30.68
N GLU A 230 3.63 -10.33 -31.15
CA GLU A 230 3.77 -9.31 -32.19
C GLU A 230 5.13 -9.51 -32.90
N ALA A 231 5.22 -9.20 -34.19
CA ALA A 231 6.44 -9.30 -35.00
C ALA A 231 7.44 -8.17 -34.69
N GLN A 232 7.85 -8.05 -33.44
CA GLN A 232 8.75 -7.01 -32.92
C GLN A 232 9.73 -7.60 -31.90
N ALA A 233 10.96 -7.07 -31.87
CA ALA A 233 11.99 -7.38 -30.89
C ALA A 233 11.53 -7.01 -29.47
N GLY A 234 12.15 -7.62 -28.46
CA GLY A 234 11.69 -7.48 -27.09
C GLY A 234 12.38 -8.39 -26.09
N SER A 235 12.05 -8.22 -24.81
CA SER A 235 12.42 -9.16 -23.76
C SER A 235 11.35 -10.23 -23.60
N LEU A 236 11.79 -11.45 -23.28
CA LEU A 236 10.94 -12.55 -22.85
C LEU A 236 11.37 -12.96 -21.44
N GLU A 237 10.47 -12.81 -20.47
CA GLU A 237 10.67 -13.30 -19.11
C GLU A 237 9.79 -14.52 -18.84
N ILE A 238 10.36 -15.53 -18.17
CA ILE A 238 9.67 -16.77 -17.86
C ILE A 238 9.67 -17.02 -16.35
N TYR A 239 8.48 -17.06 -15.76
CA TYR A 239 8.28 -17.23 -14.32
C TYR A 239 7.70 -18.62 -14.02
N LYS A 240 8.32 -19.38 -13.10
CA LYS A 240 7.85 -20.72 -12.70
C LYS A 240 6.66 -20.63 -11.73
N HIS A 241 5.67 -21.49 -11.95
CA HIS A 241 4.65 -21.88 -10.96
C HIS A 241 4.31 -23.37 -11.14
N VAL A 242 3.06 -23.85 -10.96
CA VAL A 242 2.74 -25.26 -11.29
C VAL A 242 2.97 -25.56 -12.78
N GLY A 243 2.74 -24.57 -13.64
CA GLY A 243 3.24 -24.49 -15.01
C GLY A 243 4.36 -23.45 -15.12
N PHE A 244 4.21 -22.51 -16.05
CA PHE A 244 5.01 -21.29 -16.11
C PHE A 244 4.28 -20.20 -16.88
N THR A 245 4.67 -18.94 -16.65
CA THR A 245 4.12 -17.78 -17.35
C THR A 245 5.21 -17.12 -18.16
N GLN A 246 4.90 -16.80 -19.42
CA GLN A 246 5.73 -15.96 -20.27
C GLN A 246 5.18 -14.55 -20.28
N VAL A 247 6.09 -13.58 -20.14
CA VAL A 247 5.84 -12.16 -20.37
C VAL A 247 6.73 -11.71 -21.51
N TYR A 248 6.16 -11.00 -22.48
CA TYR A 248 6.93 -10.44 -23.59
C TYR A 248 6.73 -8.93 -23.64
N ARG A 249 7.83 -8.16 -23.66
CA ARG A 249 7.79 -6.69 -23.71
C ARG A 249 8.49 -6.18 -24.94
N ILE A 250 7.78 -5.40 -25.76
CA ILE A 250 8.33 -4.82 -26.99
C ILE A 250 9.41 -3.78 -26.66
N TYR A 251 10.59 -3.91 -27.28
CA TYR A 251 11.79 -3.12 -26.93
C TYR A 251 11.60 -1.60 -27.03
N GLY A 252 10.83 -1.13 -28.02
CA GLY A 252 10.75 0.30 -28.36
C GLY A 252 9.69 1.09 -27.61
N ASN A 253 8.75 0.43 -26.93
CA ASN A 253 7.62 1.10 -26.30
C ASN A 253 7.06 0.38 -25.07
N SER A 254 7.65 -0.74 -24.65
CA SER A 254 7.24 -1.52 -23.48
C SER A 254 5.83 -2.12 -23.54
N LYS A 255 5.20 -2.15 -24.73
CA LYS A 255 3.92 -2.86 -24.91
C LYS A 255 4.09 -4.30 -24.46
N SER A 256 3.26 -4.72 -23.52
CA SER A 256 3.46 -5.96 -22.77
C SER A 256 2.37 -6.98 -23.08
N TYR A 257 2.77 -8.24 -23.18
CA TYR A 257 1.90 -9.39 -23.38
C TYR A 257 2.21 -10.47 -22.35
N VAL A 258 1.18 -11.19 -21.91
CA VAL A 258 1.32 -12.30 -20.95
C VAL A 258 0.57 -13.53 -21.45
N ARG A 259 1.15 -14.71 -21.24
CA ARG A 259 0.48 -15.99 -21.43
C ARG A 259 1.00 -17.04 -20.46
N THR A 260 0.22 -18.09 -20.25
CA THR A 260 0.56 -19.17 -19.33
C THR A 260 0.54 -20.51 -20.05
N TYR A 261 1.51 -21.36 -19.70
CA TYR A 261 1.48 -22.78 -20.01
C TYR A 261 1.10 -23.56 -18.76
N TYR A 262 0.04 -24.37 -18.86
CA TYR A 262 -0.41 -25.23 -17.77
C TYR A 262 -1.02 -26.51 -18.33
N SER A 263 -0.64 -27.66 -17.74
CA SER A 263 -1.19 -28.97 -18.09
C SER A 263 -1.16 -29.30 -19.59
N GLY A 264 -0.03 -29.03 -20.26
CA GLY A 264 0.11 -29.31 -21.70
C GLY A 264 -0.40 -28.22 -22.64
N VAL A 265 -1.10 -27.21 -22.13
CA VAL A 265 -1.86 -26.24 -22.94
C VAL A 265 -1.32 -24.82 -22.74
N TRP A 266 -1.20 -24.08 -23.85
CA TRP A 266 -0.91 -22.65 -23.87
C TRP A 266 -2.20 -21.83 -23.87
N THR A 267 -2.27 -20.81 -23.04
CA THR A 267 -3.25 -19.73 -23.25
C THR A 267 -2.82 -18.88 -24.45
N ALA A 268 -3.78 -18.20 -25.07
CA ALA A 268 -3.47 -17.12 -26.00
C ALA A 268 -2.66 -16.01 -25.28
N TRP A 269 -1.87 -15.27 -26.05
CA TRP A 269 -1.25 -14.04 -25.57
C TRP A 269 -2.33 -13.02 -25.23
N SER A 270 -2.29 -12.51 -24.01
CA SER A 270 -3.15 -11.45 -23.52
C SER A 270 -2.35 -10.15 -23.47
N ARG A 271 -2.84 -9.09 -24.12
CA ARG A 271 -2.24 -7.76 -24.02
C ARG A 271 -2.48 -7.19 -22.63
N VAL A 272 -1.43 -6.66 -22.01
CA VAL A 272 -1.53 -5.90 -20.77
C VAL A 272 -1.73 -4.43 -21.15
N TYR A 273 -2.82 -3.83 -20.67
CA TYR A 273 -3.09 -2.40 -20.86
C TYR A 273 -2.47 -1.58 -19.73
N ASP A 274 -2.00 -0.39 -20.06
CA ASP A 274 -1.40 0.58 -19.14
C ASP A 274 -1.76 2.01 -19.55
N THR A 275 -1.13 3.02 -18.94
CA THR A 275 -1.41 4.43 -19.22
C THR A 275 -0.98 4.88 -20.61
N ALA A 276 0.02 4.23 -21.22
CA ALA A 276 0.48 4.49 -22.59
C ALA A 276 -0.33 3.68 -23.62
N PHE A 277 -0.78 2.49 -23.25
CA PHE A 277 -1.60 1.59 -24.04
C PHE A 277 -2.93 1.37 -23.35
N LYS A 278 -3.81 2.35 -23.45
CA LYS A 278 -5.19 2.23 -22.94
C LYS A 278 -6.01 1.35 -23.89
N PRO A 279 -7.00 0.59 -23.37
CA PRO A 279 -7.99 -0.02 -24.23
C PRO A 279 -8.82 1.06 -24.94
N THR A 280 -9.16 0.82 -26.19
CA THR A 280 -10.15 1.59 -26.93
C THR A 280 -11.55 1.28 -26.44
N ALA A 281 -12.49 2.20 -26.64
CA ALA A 281 -13.90 1.98 -26.28
C ALA A 281 -14.45 0.70 -26.94
N ALA A 282 -14.05 0.40 -28.18
CA ALA A 282 -14.43 -0.82 -28.88
C ALA A 282 -13.90 -2.10 -28.20
N GLU A 283 -12.63 -2.10 -27.75
CA GLU A 283 -12.02 -3.27 -27.08
C GLU A 283 -12.70 -3.64 -25.76
N VAL A 284 -13.34 -2.69 -25.08
CA VAL A 284 -14.05 -2.93 -23.80
C VAL A 284 -15.58 -2.83 -23.91
N GLY A 285 -16.12 -2.68 -25.12
CA GLY A 285 -17.56 -2.52 -25.33
C GLY A 285 -18.17 -1.23 -24.73
N ALA A 286 -17.36 -0.18 -24.55
CA ALA A 286 -17.80 1.13 -24.07
C ALA A 286 -18.25 2.04 -25.22
N LEU A 287 -19.07 3.05 -24.91
CA LEU A 287 -19.43 4.11 -25.87
C LEU A 287 -18.23 5.07 -26.05
N SER A 288 -17.89 5.39 -27.30
CA SER A 288 -16.77 6.28 -27.60
C SER A 288 -17.10 7.75 -27.33
N SER A 289 -16.09 8.58 -27.04
CA SER A 289 -16.26 10.04 -26.93
C SER A 289 -16.62 10.71 -28.26
N GLY A 290 -16.36 10.05 -29.39
CA GLY A 290 -16.83 10.47 -30.72
C GLY A 290 -18.32 10.15 -30.95
N GLY A 291 -19.00 9.61 -29.94
CA GLY A 291 -20.39 9.17 -30.03
C GLY A 291 -20.53 7.71 -30.46
N GLY A 292 -21.76 7.32 -30.78
CA GLY A 292 -22.10 5.97 -31.22
C GLY A 292 -23.61 5.70 -31.15
N ARG A 293 -24.02 4.49 -31.53
CA ARG A 293 -25.40 4.02 -31.44
C ARG A 293 -25.51 2.88 -30.44
N LEU A 294 -26.32 3.06 -29.41
CA LEU A 294 -26.74 1.99 -28.52
C LEU A 294 -27.92 1.25 -29.16
N THR A 295 -27.81 -0.08 -29.34
CA THR A 295 -28.88 -0.92 -29.90
C THR A 295 -29.71 -1.63 -28.85
N GLY A 296 -29.24 -1.67 -27.59
CA GLY A 296 -29.98 -2.14 -26.44
C GLY A 296 -30.68 -0.99 -25.69
N PRO A 297 -31.57 -1.33 -24.72
CA PRO A 297 -32.18 -0.33 -23.84
C PRO A 297 -31.13 0.45 -23.03
N LEU A 298 -31.41 1.74 -22.78
CA LEU A 298 -30.64 2.59 -21.86
C LEU A 298 -31.53 2.98 -20.68
N GLU A 299 -31.12 2.59 -19.47
CA GLU A 299 -31.74 3.06 -18.23
C GLU A 299 -30.93 4.23 -17.63
N VAL A 300 -31.61 5.31 -17.26
CA VAL A 300 -31.01 6.44 -16.53
C VAL A 300 -31.62 6.46 -15.13
N PHE A 301 -30.91 5.87 -14.15
CA PHE A 301 -31.39 5.70 -12.78
C PHE A 301 -30.67 6.63 -11.81
N HIS A 302 -31.41 7.58 -11.23
CA HIS A 302 -30.93 8.53 -10.22
C HIS A 302 -32.12 9.03 -9.41
N ALA A 303 -31.90 9.65 -8.24
CA ALA A 303 -32.98 10.25 -7.45
C ALA A 303 -33.69 11.41 -8.19
N ALA A 304 -32.98 12.05 -9.12
CA ALA A 304 -33.49 13.04 -10.06
C ALA A 304 -32.80 12.82 -11.42
N PRO A 305 -33.28 11.89 -12.25
CA PRO A 305 -32.63 11.56 -13.52
C PRO A 305 -32.84 12.68 -14.52
N ILE A 306 -31.75 13.10 -15.15
CA ILE A 306 -31.71 14.22 -16.10
C ILE A 306 -30.94 13.76 -17.34
N ILE A 307 -31.47 14.07 -18.52
CA ILE A 307 -30.71 14.01 -19.77
C ILE A 307 -30.54 15.45 -20.26
N GLN A 308 -29.30 15.88 -20.41
CA GLN A 308 -28.96 17.18 -20.99
C GLN A 308 -28.54 17.00 -22.44
N LEU A 309 -29.22 17.72 -23.33
CA LEU A 309 -28.82 17.92 -24.72
C LEU A 309 -28.25 19.34 -24.82
N THR A 310 -27.03 19.49 -25.31
CA THR A 310 -26.40 20.80 -25.52
C THR A 310 -26.11 20.97 -26.98
N GLU A 311 -26.67 22.02 -27.54
CA GLU A 311 -26.46 22.43 -28.92
C GLU A 311 -25.29 23.43 -28.92
N THR A 312 -24.24 23.15 -29.70
CA THR A 312 -22.98 23.89 -29.63
C THR A 312 -22.96 25.16 -30.48
N ASP A 313 -23.81 25.26 -31.52
CA ASP A 313 -23.83 26.39 -32.45
C ASP A 313 -24.51 27.63 -31.85
N THR A 314 -25.53 27.42 -31.03
CA THR A 314 -26.34 28.44 -30.34
C THR A 314 -26.12 28.45 -28.82
N GLY A 315 -25.49 27.41 -28.27
CA GLY A 315 -25.25 27.26 -26.83
C GLY A 315 -26.48 26.84 -26.03
N LYS A 316 -27.62 26.58 -26.71
CA LYS A 316 -28.88 26.19 -26.08
C LYS A 316 -28.78 24.83 -25.43
N LYS A 317 -29.45 24.69 -24.28
CA LYS A 317 -29.51 23.42 -23.54
C LYS A 317 -30.95 23.01 -23.35
N PHE A 318 -31.23 21.73 -23.60
CA PHE A 318 -32.52 21.14 -23.27
C PHE A 318 -32.31 20.05 -22.23
N PHE A 319 -33.09 20.11 -21.17
CA PHE A 319 -33.05 19.16 -20.07
C PHE A 319 -34.33 18.37 -20.06
N ILE A 320 -34.23 17.06 -20.25
CA ILE A 320 -35.32 16.13 -19.96
C ILE A 320 -35.21 15.76 -18.49
N VAL A 321 -36.21 16.13 -17.71
CA VAL A 321 -36.23 15.93 -16.26
C VAL A 321 -37.44 15.10 -15.89
N LEU A 322 -37.19 13.99 -15.18
CA LEU A 322 -38.24 13.24 -14.48
C LEU A 322 -38.12 13.58 -12.99
N ASP A 323 -39.20 14.09 -12.42
CA ASP A 323 -39.20 14.61 -11.06
C ASP A 323 -40.60 14.44 -10.47
N GLY A 324 -40.67 13.88 -9.25
CA GLY A 324 -41.92 13.48 -8.61
C GLY A 324 -42.77 12.55 -9.49
N SER A 325 -43.99 12.99 -9.80
CA SER A 325 -44.96 12.23 -10.63
C SER A 325 -45.02 12.70 -12.09
N GLY A 326 -44.10 13.56 -12.53
CA GLY A 326 -44.17 14.25 -13.81
C GLY A 326 -42.95 14.09 -14.71
N PHE A 327 -43.09 14.64 -15.92
CA PHE A 327 -42.07 14.71 -16.95
C PHE A 327 -42.00 16.15 -17.46
N ARG A 328 -40.81 16.72 -17.61
CA ARG A 328 -40.64 18.07 -18.18
C ARG A 328 -39.43 18.17 -19.08
N ILE A 329 -39.54 19.04 -20.08
CA ILE A 329 -38.44 19.51 -20.91
C ILE A 329 -38.24 20.98 -20.57
N ASN A 330 -37.05 21.31 -20.09
CA ASN A 330 -36.66 22.68 -19.75
C ASN A 330 -35.62 23.20 -20.73
N GLU A 331 -35.67 24.49 -21.01
CA GLU A 331 -34.64 25.21 -21.75
C GLU A 331 -33.65 25.88 -20.78
N ASP A 332 -32.36 25.81 -21.09
CA ASP A 332 -31.20 26.44 -20.44
C ASP A 332 -30.92 26.05 -18.96
N SER A 333 -31.93 25.71 -18.16
CA SER A 333 -31.79 25.30 -16.75
C SER A 333 -32.96 24.43 -16.26
N THR A 334 -32.68 23.50 -15.34
CA THR A 334 -33.70 22.68 -14.66
C THR A 334 -34.61 23.46 -13.70
N ALA A 335 -34.24 24.70 -13.36
CA ALA A 335 -35.04 25.62 -12.53
C ALA A 335 -35.89 26.61 -13.37
N GLY A 336 -35.71 26.65 -14.69
CA GLY A 336 -36.40 27.56 -15.60
C GLY A 336 -37.84 27.12 -15.96
N ASN A 337 -38.47 27.89 -16.87
CA ASN A 337 -39.80 27.57 -17.40
C ASN A 337 -39.74 26.29 -18.25
N ALA A 338 -40.54 25.28 -17.90
CA ALA A 338 -40.69 24.08 -18.73
C ALA A 338 -41.40 24.43 -20.05
N ILE A 339 -40.72 24.23 -21.17
CA ILE A 339 -41.30 24.48 -22.51
C ILE A 339 -42.35 23.44 -22.88
N PHE A 340 -42.24 22.25 -22.28
CA PHE A 340 -43.21 21.16 -22.34
C PHE A 340 -43.19 20.41 -21.01
N SER A 341 -44.35 20.14 -20.42
CA SER A 341 -44.44 19.34 -19.20
C SER A 341 -45.72 18.55 -19.10
N TYR A 342 -45.63 17.39 -18.45
CA TYR A 342 -46.74 16.59 -17.96
C TYR A 342 -46.66 16.52 -16.43
N ALA A 343 -47.68 17.04 -15.76
CA ALA A 343 -47.82 16.94 -14.32
C ALA A 343 -48.72 15.75 -13.97
N GLY A 344 -48.16 14.62 -13.52
CA GLY A 344 -48.94 13.40 -13.29
C GLY A 344 -50.00 13.53 -12.21
N GLY A 345 -49.73 14.31 -11.14
CA GLY A 345 -50.71 14.56 -10.07
C GLY A 345 -52.01 15.21 -10.55
N SER A 346 -51.93 16.17 -11.49
CA SER A 346 -53.11 16.84 -12.07
C SER A 346 -53.49 16.32 -13.46
N LYS A 347 -52.72 15.39 -14.02
CA LYS A 347 -52.84 14.87 -15.39
C LYS A 347 -52.88 15.95 -16.46
N GLN A 348 -52.10 17.02 -16.27
CA GLN A 348 -52.08 18.19 -17.16
C GLN A 348 -50.85 18.17 -18.07
N LEU A 349 -51.07 18.41 -19.36
CA LEU A 349 -50.03 18.73 -20.33
C LEU A 349 -49.94 20.25 -20.52
N LYS A 350 -48.74 20.82 -20.43
CA LYS A 350 -48.51 22.28 -20.52
C LYS A 350 -47.35 22.59 -21.46
N THR A 351 -47.47 23.71 -22.17
CA THR A 351 -46.43 24.32 -23.00
C THR A 351 -46.28 25.79 -22.62
N ILE A 352 -45.09 26.38 -22.84
CA ILE A 352 -44.86 27.82 -22.58
C ILE A 352 -45.62 28.74 -23.57
N GLY A 353 -46.09 28.18 -24.69
CA GLY A 353 -46.89 28.87 -25.70
C GLY A 353 -48.18 28.13 -26.06
N GLN A 354 -48.83 28.57 -27.13
CA GLN A 354 -50.06 27.96 -27.64
C GLN A 354 -49.83 26.49 -28.04
N PHE A 355 -50.68 25.59 -27.56
CA PHE A 355 -50.79 24.24 -28.10
C PHE A 355 -51.56 24.28 -29.42
N VAL A 356 -50.93 23.87 -30.52
CA VAL A 356 -51.54 23.82 -31.86
C VAL A 356 -51.67 22.36 -32.30
N PRO A 357 -52.82 21.72 -32.08
CA PRO A 357 -53.08 20.36 -32.56
C PRO A 357 -53.05 20.29 -34.09
N GLY A 358 -52.40 19.27 -34.65
CA GLY A 358 -52.52 18.93 -36.08
C GLY A 358 -53.87 18.27 -36.42
N ASP A 359 -54.47 17.60 -35.44
CA ASP A 359 -55.80 16.98 -35.52
C ASP A 359 -56.60 17.32 -34.26
N TYR A 360 -57.80 17.86 -34.46
CA TYR A 360 -58.70 18.27 -33.38
C TYR A 360 -59.76 17.21 -33.06
N ALA A 361 -59.82 16.10 -33.79
CA ALA A 361 -60.80 15.03 -33.58
C ALA A 361 -60.70 14.38 -32.19
N ASN A 362 -59.52 14.46 -31.56
CA ASN A 362 -59.25 13.90 -30.23
C ASN A 362 -59.53 14.87 -29.06
N PHE A 363 -60.08 16.06 -29.34
CA PHE A 363 -60.54 16.98 -28.29
C PHE A 363 -62.00 16.70 -27.93
N ASP A 364 -62.38 16.92 -26.66
CA ASP A 364 -63.76 16.71 -26.18
C ASP A 364 -64.77 17.40 -27.13
N ALA A 365 -65.87 16.73 -27.45
CA ALA A 365 -66.95 17.21 -28.32
C ALA A 365 -67.58 18.54 -27.86
N LYS A 366 -67.20 19.02 -26.68
CA LYS A 366 -67.52 20.37 -26.16
C LYS A 366 -66.79 21.51 -26.87
N TYR A 367 -65.75 21.24 -27.66
CA TYR A 367 -65.08 22.27 -28.45
C TYR A 367 -65.68 22.34 -29.86
N GLN A 368 -66.29 23.46 -30.21
CA GLN A 368 -66.88 23.68 -31.53
C GLN A 368 -65.80 23.63 -32.64
N VAL A 369 -66.14 23.01 -33.77
CA VAL A 369 -65.26 22.92 -34.94
C VAL A 369 -64.90 24.33 -35.44
N LYS A 370 -63.61 24.56 -35.71
CA LYS A 370 -63.11 25.84 -36.23
C LYS A 370 -63.83 26.21 -37.53
N GLY A 371 -64.53 27.36 -37.52
CA GLY A 371 -65.27 27.86 -38.68
C GLY A 371 -66.80 27.78 -38.54
N ASN A 372 -67.32 27.08 -37.53
CA ASN A 372 -68.76 27.03 -37.25
C ASN A 372 -69.19 28.04 -36.17
N TYR A 373 -68.41 29.11 -36.00
CA TYR A 373 -68.72 30.21 -35.10
C TYR A 373 -69.75 31.13 -35.76
N THR A 374 -70.74 31.59 -35.00
CA THR A 374 -71.49 32.79 -35.39
C THR A 374 -70.49 33.92 -35.64
N PRO A 375 -70.46 34.57 -36.82
CA PRO A 375 -69.46 35.61 -37.09
C PRO A 375 -69.51 36.70 -36.01
N ALA A 376 -68.35 37.28 -35.69
CA ALA A 376 -68.27 38.32 -34.66
C ALA A 376 -69.27 39.46 -34.97
N GLY A 377 -70.17 39.76 -34.03
CA GLY A 377 -71.24 40.76 -34.18
C GLY A 377 -72.58 40.25 -34.71
N GLN A 378 -72.70 38.95 -35.03
CA GLN A 378 -73.96 38.34 -35.51
C GLN A 378 -74.77 37.63 -34.39
N ALA A 379 -74.24 37.54 -33.16
CA ALA A 379 -74.96 37.05 -31.99
C ALA A 379 -75.42 38.23 -31.12
N TYR A 380 -76.72 38.31 -30.82
CA TYR A 380 -77.25 39.33 -29.92
C TYR A 380 -76.76 39.09 -28.48
N THR A 381 -76.32 40.17 -27.83
CA THR A 381 -76.16 40.17 -26.37
C THR A 381 -77.51 39.94 -25.70
N LYS A 382 -77.50 39.44 -24.47
CA LYS A 382 -78.72 39.21 -23.67
C LYS A 382 -79.64 40.45 -23.68
N THR A 383 -79.05 41.63 -23.51
CA THR A 383 -79.74 42.93 -23.54
C THR A 383 -80.40 43.23 -24.90
N GLU A 384 -79.72 42.95 -26.01
CA GLU A 384 -80.28 43.16 -27.37
C GLU A 384 -81.44 42.23 -27.67
N SER A 385 -81.37 40.97 -27.23
CA SER A 385 -82.47 40.02 -27.37
C SER A 385 -83.71 40.46 -26.59
N ASP A 386 -83.53 40.88 -25.33
CA ASP A 386 -84.62 41.29 -24.45
C ASP A 386 -85.31 42.60 -24.92
N SER A 387 -84.60 43.42 -25.70
CA SER A 387 -85.15 44.64 -26.33
C SER A 387 -85.97 44.37 -27.60
N ARG A 388 -85.62 43.35 -28.39
CA ARG A 388 -86.22 43.12 -29.72
C ARG A 388 -87.49 42.28 -29.70
N TYR A 389 -87.72 41.48 -28.66
CA TYR A 389 -88.85 40.56 -28.60
C TYR A 389 -89.65 40.73 -27.30
N ALA A 390 -90.97 40.89 -27.42
CA ALA A 390 -91.86 41.02 -26.26
C ALA A 390 -91.96 39.70 -25.47
N SER A 391 -91.94 39.79 -24.14
CA SER A 391 -92.03 38.65 -23.23
C SER A 391 -93.37 37.93 -23.34
N LYS A 392 -93.34 36.59 -23.32
CA LYS A 392 -94.50 35.70 -23.46
C LYS A 392 -95.48 35.92 -22.30
N GLY A 393 -96.62 36.58 -22.55
CA GLY A 393 -97.72 36.72 -21.57
C GLY A 393 -98.50 38.03 -21.58
N THR A 394 -98.08 39.07 -22.31
CA THR A 394 -98.72 40.40 -22.24
C THR A 394 -99.52 40.71 -23.51
N SER A 395 -100.73 40.15 -23.64
CA SER A 395 -101.67 40.54 -24.70
C SER A 395 -103.04 40.88 -24.12
N GLY A 396 -103.37 42.18 -24.09
CA GLY A 396 -104.66 42.72 -23.68
C GLY A 396 -104.58 43.66 -22.49
N THR A 397 -104.95 44.93 -22.67
CA THR A 397 -105.11 45.90 -21.57
C THR A 397 -106.60 46.14 -21.30
N THR A 398 -106.97 46.21 -20.02
CA THR A 398 -108.34 46.52 -19.58
C THR A 398 -108.36 47.91 -18.97
N THR A 399 -109.31 48.75 -19.38
CA THR A 399 -109.56 50.04 -18.74
C THR A 399 -110.97 50.03 -18.16
N THR A 400 -111.08 50.27 -16.85
CA THR A 400 -112.34 50.22 -16.08
C THR A 400 -112.72 51.61 -15.54
N GLY A 401 -114.02 51.90 -15.54
CA GLY A 401 -114.66 53.04 -14.87
C GLY A 401 -115.95 52.62 -14.15
N ASN A 402 -116.63 53.55 -13.46
CA ASN A 402 -117.88 53.26 -12.74
C ASN A 402 -118.93 52.65 -13.68
N PHE A 403 -119.24 51.37 -13.49
CA PHE A 403 -120.14 50.55 -14.31
C PHE A 403 -119.77 50.42 -15.78
N SER A 404 -118.50 50.64 -16.18
CA SER A 404 -118.07 50.35 -17.55
C SER A 404 -116.63 49.85 -17.65
N ALA A 405 -116.34 49.02 -18.65
CA ALA A 405 -114.98 48.56 -18.94
C ALA A 405 -114.80 48.34 -20.45
N TYR A 406 -113.58 48.44 -20.94
CA TYR A 406 -113.27 48.03 -22.30
C TYR A 406 -111.91 47.36 -22.43
N TYR A 407 -111.81 46.47 -23.41
CA TYR A 407 -110.69 45.57 -23.67
C TYR A 407 -110.06 45.89 -25.02
N ARG A 408 -108.72 45.99 -25.06
CA ARG A 408 -107.95 46.29 -26.27
C ARG A 408 -107.10 45.10 -26.73
N HIS A 409 -106.88 44.98 -28.03
CA HIS A 409 -105.78 44.18 -28.57
C HIS A 409 -104.41 44.82 -28.24
N ALA A 410 -103.32 44.07 -28.42
CA ALA A 410 -101.96 44.62 -28.32
C ALA A 410 -101.70 45.80 -29.30
N SER A 411 -102.48 45.89 -30.38
CA SER A 411 -102.50 47.04 -31.31
C SER A 411 -103.17 48.30 -30.75
N GLY A 412 -103.78 48.24 -29.57
CA GLY A 412 -104.48 49.35 -28.92
C GLY A 412 -105.95 49.54 -29.32
N GLN A 413 -106.45 48.75 -30.28
CA GLN A 413 -107.84 48.78 -30.76
C GLN A 413 -108.80 48.07 -29.79
N VAL A 414 -109.96 48.67 -29.52
CA VAL A 414 -111.00 48.11 -28.64
C VAL A 414 -111.80 47.04 -29.37
N PHE A 415 -111.98 45.86 -28.76
CA PHE A 415 -112.75 44.75 -29.36
C PHE A 415 -113.95 44.33 -28.51
N MET A 416 -113.97 44.68 -27.22
CA MET A 416 -115.08 44.39 -26.33
C MET A 416 -115.25 45.49 -25.29
N GLN A 417 -116.50 45.82 -24.96
CA GLN A 417 -116.87 46.81 -23.95
C GLN A 417 -118.01 46.26 -23.10
N THR A 418 -118.04 46.64 -21.83
CA THR A 418 -119.17 46.38 -20.93
C THR A 418 -119.64 47.70 -20.37
N ILE A 419 -120.95 47.91 -20.27
CA ILE A 419 -121.54 49.10 -19.64
C ILE A 419 -122.79 48.67 -18.86
N GLY A 420 -123.01 49.21 -17.67
CA GLY A 420 -124.12 48.86 -16.79
C GLY A 420 -124.77 50.09 -16.17
N GLY A 421 -125.88 49.87 -15.47
CA GLY A 421 -126.60 50.94 -14.78
C GLY A 421 -127.54 51.76 -15.68
N ILE A 422 -127.90 51.24 -16.86
CA ILE A 422 -128.78 51.94 -17.81
C ILE A 422 -130.23 51.77 -17.38
N VAL A 423 -130.88 52.83 -16.92
CA VAL A 423 -132.28 52.79 -16.46
C VAL A 423 -133.22 53.10 -17.63
N SER A 424 -134.23 52.25 -17.84
CA SER A 424 -135.33 52.51 -18.78
C SER A 424 -136.67 52.20 -18.11
N SER A 425 -137.68 53.02 -18.42
CA SER A 425 -139.04 52.86 -17.90
C SER A 425 -140.02 53.01 -19.04
N SER A 426 -140.86 52.01 -19.27
CA SER A 426 -141.79 51.99 -20.40
C SER A 426 -142.84 53.11 -20.37
N SER A 427 -143.05 53.74 -19.21
CA SER A 427 -144.01 54.85 -19.02
C SER A 427 -143.43 56.24 -19.21
N SER A 428 -142.10 56.41 -19.11
CA SER A 428 -141.47 57.75 -19.11
C SER A 428 -140.31 57.88 -20.09
N ASN A 429 -139.58 56.80 -20.38
CA ASN A 429 -138.47 56.78 -21.34
C ASN A 429 -138.37 55.38 -21.97
N PRO A 430 -139.28 55.02 -22.89
CA PRO A 430 -139.26 53.73 -23.56
C PRO A 430 -138.05 53.57 -24.48
N ASP A 431 -137.47 54.66 -24.98
CA ASP A 431 -136.24 54.67 -25.80
C ASP A 431 -135.07 55.30 -25.03
N VAL A 432 -133.97 54.57 -24.85
CA VAL A 432 -132.74 55.05 -24.20
C VAL A 432 -131.53 54.83 -25.12
N THR A 433 -130.81 55.91 -25.44
CA THR A 433 -129.52 55.82 -26.16
C THR A 433 -128.39 55.65 -25.15
N VAL A 434 -127.64 54.57 -25.28
CA VAL A 434 -126.48 54.24 -24.46
C VAL A 434 -125.21 54.51 -25.26
N THR A 435 -124.32 55.34 -24.70
CA THR A 435 -123.01 55.64 -25.30
C THR A 435 -121.92 54.84 -24.59
N LEU A 436 -121.14 54.09 -25.36
CA LEU A 436 -120.00 53.33 -24.89
C LEU A 436 -118.78 54.23 -24.65
N PRO A 437 -117.91 53.91 -23.67
CA PRO A 437 -116.76 54.75 -23.32
C PRO A 437 -115.73 54.91 -24.45
N ALA A 438 -115.66 53.95 -25.38
CA ALA A 438 -114.80 54.02 -26.55
C ALA A 438 -115.56 53.66 -27.83
N SER A 439 -115.03 54.08 -28.98
CA SER A 439 -115.54 53.65 -30.28
C SER A 439 -114.87 52.36 -30.73
N PHE A 440 -115.66 51.42 -31.24
CA PHE A 440 -115.11 50.32 -32.03
C PHE A 440 -114.56 50.86 -33.36
N PRO A 441 -113.49 50.28 -33.92
CA PRO A 441 -112.89 50.77 -35.16
C PRO A 441 -113.87 50.85 -36.34
N ASN A 442 -114.64 49.79 -36.56
CA ASN A 442 -115.52 49.63 -37.72
C ASN A 442 -116.99 49.57 -37.33
N GLY A 443 -117.33 48.94 -36.20
CA GLY A 443 -118.71 48.94 -35.71
C GLY A 443 -118.97 47.96 -34.57
N ILE A 444 -120.20 47.97 -34.08
CA ILE A 444 -120.68 46.99 -33.10
C ILE A 444 -121.07 45.71 -33.84
N LEU A 445 -120.47 44.58 -33.44
CA LEU A 445 -120.73 43.25 -34.01
C LEU A 445 -121.87 42.55 -33.30
N GLY A 446 -121.95 42.69 -31.98
CA GLY A 446 -122.91 41.96 -31.16
C GLY A 446 -123.13 42.62 -29.81
N ILE A 447 -124.35 42.48 -29.29
CA ILE A 447 -124.78 43.06 -28.02
C ILE A 447 -125.44 41.94 -27.20
N GLY A 448 -124.88 41.64 -26.04
CA GLY A 448 -125.53 40.87 -24.99
C GLY A 448 -126.10 41.83 -23.95
N ALA A 449 -127.35 41.62 -23.53
CA ALA A 449 -128.03 42.47 -22.55
C ALA A 449 -128.48 41.64 -21.35
N SER A 450 -128.29 42.18 -20.14
CA SER A 450 -128.93 41.69 -18.92
C SER A 450 -129.92 42.74 -18.41
N TYR A 451 -131.08 42.28 -17.94
CA TYR A 451 -132.14 43.13 -17.40
C TYR A 451 -132.45 42.76 -15.95
N TYR A 452 -132.68 43.77 -15.11
CA TYR A 452 -133.17 43.62 -13.75
C TYR A 452 -134.26 44.66 -13.45
N GLY A 453 -135.49 44.23 -13.15
CA GLY A 453 -136.61 45.12 -12.86
C GLY A 453 -137.97 44.42 -12.85
N THR A 454 -139.03 45.22 -12.95
CA THR A 454 -140.43 44.74 -13.01
C THR A 454 -140.92 44.72 -14.45
N GLY A 455 -141.29 43.55 -14.94
CA GLY A 455 -142.00 43.33 -16.22
C GLY A 455 -143.40 42.77 -15.97
N GLY A 456 -144.34 43.06 -16.86
CA GLY A 456 -145.68 42.47 -16.83
C GLY A 456 -145.65 40.96 -17.05
N ASN A 457 -146.59 40.22 -16.45
CA ASN A 457 -146.76 38.76 -16.65
C ASN A 457 -147.56 38.43 -17.93
N ASP A 458 -147.58 39.33 -18.91
CA ASP A 458 -148.28 39.16 -20.18
C ASP A 458 -147.28 39.10 -21.35
N SER A 459 -147.75 38.63 -22.50
CA SER A 459 -146.94 38.47 -23.71
C SER A 459 -146.56 39.79 -24.41
N ASP A 460 -146.87 40.97 -23.82
CA ASP A 460 -146.56 42.28 -24.40
C ASP A 460 -145.29 42.92 -23.79
N SER A 461 -144.67 42.27 -22.81
CA SER A 461 -143.40 42.71 -22.21
C SER A 461 -142.17 42.31 -23.04
N TYR A 462 -141.50 43.30 -23.64
CA TYR A 462 -140.24 43.07 -24.36
C TYR A 462 -139.25 44.22 -24.19
N TYR A 463 -137.98 43.93 -24.47
CA TYR A 463 -136.98 44.95 -24.78
C TYR A 463 -136.25 44.58 -26.07
N THR A 464 -135.87 45.58 -26.85
CA THR A 464 -134.99 45.40 -28.02
C THR A 464 -133.81 46.34 -27.91
N VAL A 465 -132.65 45.89 -28.39
CA VAL A 465 -131.42 46.68 -28.35
C VAL A 465 -130.77 46.59 -29.72
N GLN A 466 -130.51 47.74 -30.33
CA GLN A 466 -129.92 47.81 -31.65
C GLN A 466 -128.73 48.77 -31.66
N PRO A 467 -127.63 48.44 -32.37
CA PRO A 467 -126.55 49.38 -32.55
C PRO A 467 -127.01 50.55 -33.43
N VAL A 468 -126.65 51.77 -33.04
CA VAL A 468 -126.98 52.99 -33.80
C VAL A 468 -125.72 53.77 -34.21
N GLY A 469 -124.53 53.25 -33.87
CA GLY A 469 -123.24 53.80 -34.29
C GLY A 469 -122.07 52.90 -33.83
N LYS A 470 -120.83 53.39 -33.99
CA LYS A 470 -119.61 52.65 -33.58
C LYS A 470 -119.37 52.64 -32.06
N ASN A 471 -120.10 53.47 -31.33
CA ASN A 471 -120.01 53.61 -29.88
C ASN A 471 -121.39 53.80 -29.21
N GLN A 472 -122.47 53.52 -29.93
CA GLN A 472 -123.82 53.78 -29.41
C GLN A 472 -124.77 52.64 -29.75
N LEU A 473 -125.63 52.31 -28.77
CA LEU A 473 -126.74 51.38 -28.91
C LEU A 473 -128.01 52.03 -28.38
N LYS A 474 -129.15 51.65 -28.94
CA LYS A 474 -130.47 52.15 -28.56
C LYS A 474 -131.28 51.01 -27.95
N LEU A 475 -131.71 51.20 -26.71
CA LEU A 475 -132.59 50.31 -25.97
C LEU A 475 -134.03 50.81 -26.12
N ASN A 476 -134.94 49.95 -26.58
CA ASN A 476 -136.37 50.18 -26.59
C ASN A 476 -137.05 49.19 -25.62
N THR A 477 -137.90 49.67 -24.71
CA THR A 477 -138.64 48.88 -23.74
C THR A 477 -140.15 49.07 -23.89
N ARG A 478 -140.91 47.98 -23.76
CA ARG A 478 -142.37 47.99 -23.73
C ARG A 478 -142.85 47.08 -22.61
N ASN A 479 -143.77 47.60 -21.79
CA ASN A 479 -144.32 46.92 -20.62
C ASN A 479 -143.24 46.28 -19.70
N CYS A 480 -142.06 46.89 -19.61
CA CYS A 480 -140.98 46.51 -18.71
C CYS A 480 -140.16 47.74 -18.28
N SER A 481 -139.83 47.82 -17.00
CA SER A 481 -139.05 48.92 -16.42
C SER A 481 -137.95 48.37 -15.51
N GLY A 482 -136.75 48.93 -15.57
CA GLY A 482 -135.63 48.47 -14.76
C GLY A 482 -134.27 48.97 -15.24
N THR A 483 -133.23 48.30 -14.76
CA THR A 483 -131.83 48.59 -15.06
C THR A 483 -131.25 47.54 -16.00
N PHE A 484 -130.49 48.00 -16.99
CA PHE A 484 -129.87 47.19 -18.02
C PHE A 484 -128.34 47.31 -17.96
N SER A 485 -127.68 46.20 -18.31
CA SER A 485 -126.25 46.18 -18.58
C SER A 485 -125.99 45.47 -19.91
N PHE A 486 -124.98 45.92 -20.63
CA PHE A 486 -124.63 45.48 -21.97
C PHE A 486 -123.19 45.02 -22.02
N ILE A 487 -122.96 43.88 -22.65
CA ILE A 487 -121.66 43.45 -23.15
C ILE A 487 -121.72 43.64 -24.66
N VAL A 488 -120.84 44.48 -25.18
CA VAL A 488 -120.81 44.85 -26.58
C VAL A 488 -119.48 44.42 -27.17
N ALA A 489 -119.53 43.61 -28.22
CA ALA A 489 -118.37 43.26 -29.02
C ALA A 489 -118.39 44.07 -30.32
N GLY A 490 -117.21 44.45 -30.78
CA GLY A 490 -117.04 45.17 -32.04
C GLY A 490 -115.73 44.84 -32.72
N TYR A 491 -115.60 45.30 -33.95
CA TYR A 491 -114.49 45.03 -34.85
C TYR A 491 -114.06 46.32 -35.55
#